data_AF-A0A7S0JC53-F1
#
_entry.id   AF-A0A7S0JC53-F1
#
_cell.length_a   1.000
_cell.length_b   1.000
_cell.length_c   1.000
_cell.angle_alpha   90.00
_cell.angle_beta   90.00
_cell.angle_gamma   90.00
#
_symmetry.space_group_name_H-M   'P 1'
#
loop_
_entity.id
_entity.type
_entity.pdbx_description
1 polymer ?
#
loop_
_entity_poly.entity_id
_entity_poly.type
_entity_poly.pdbx_seq_one_letter_code
_entity_poly.pdbx_strand_id
1 'polypeptide(L)'
;FMRKGAALTGLNRHTEAEAAFAEAVSLSPEDADAKGAWAEARQKAAMADLDSHVLNFARHKQTGATLVKAGSYNEAATEYAAALETMQALLDQLPSTDASPIREKVRQCKLEMERELEDARSRSASRDAHSIPSDAADVSS
;
A
#
# COMPACT_ATOMS: atom_id res chain seq x y z
N PHE A 1 -14.95 28.04 -4.70
CA PHE A 1 -14.68 26.61 -4.93
C PHE A 1 -13.87 26.38 -6.21
N MET A 2 -14.37 26.75 -7.41
CA MET A 2 -13.60 26.65 -8.67
C MET A 2 -12.18 27.24 -8.65
N ARG A 3 -12.03 28.51 -8.23
CA ARG A 3 -10.71 29.17 -8.16
C ARG A 3 -9.75 28.49 -7.17
N LYS A 4 -10.28 27.98 -6.06
CA LYS A 4 -9.51 27.25 -5.04
C LYS A 4 -9.05 25.90 -5.60
N GLY A 5 -9.94 25.15 -6.24
CA GLY A 5 -9.61 23.90 -6.92
C GLY A 5 -8.52 24.09 -7.98
N ALA A 6 -8.65 25.12 -8.82
CA ALA A 6 -7.64 25.43 -9.85
C ALA A 6 -6.26 25.75 -9.25
N ALA A 7 -6.22 26.56 -8.18
CA ALA A 7 -4.98 26.87 -7.48
C ALA A 7 -4.35 25.61 -6.84
N LEU A 8 -5.16 24.73 -6.24
CA LEU A 8 -4.69 23.48 -5.65
C LEU A 8 -4.17 22.50 -6.71
N THR A 9 -4.83 22.42 -7.88
CA THR A 9 -4.33 21.65 -9.04
C THR A 9 -2.96 22.16 -9.50
N GLY A 10 -2.77 23.48 -9.59
CA GLY A 10 -1.48 24.07 -9.93
C GLY A 10 -0.36 23.79 -8.92
N LEU A 11 -0.72 23.48 -7.67
CA LEU A 11 0.19 23.07 -6.60
C LEU A 11 0.36 21.53 -6.49
N ASN A 12 -0.18 20.74 -7.43
CA ASN A 12 -0.24 19.27 -7.38
C ASN A 12 -0.94 18.68 -6.15
N ARG A 13 -1.79 19.47 -5.45
CA ARG A 13 -2.57 19.01 -4.30
C ARG A 13 -3.89 18.40 -4.77
N HIS A 14 -3.80 17.30 -5.52
CA HIS A 14 -4.91 16.75 -6.29
C HIS A 14 -6.11 16.31 -5.43
N THR A 15 -5.89 15.69 -4.27
CA THR A 15 -6.96 15.28 -3.34
C THR A 15 -7.76 16.48 -2.81
N GLU A 16 -7.06 17.56 -2.45
CA GLU A 16 -7.71 18.78 -1.96
C GLU A 16 -8.39 19.57 -3.09
N ALA A 17 -7.80 19.52 -4.29
CA ALA A 17 -8.42 20.08 -5.49
C ALA A 17 -9.74 19.36 -5.82
N GLU A 18 -9.76 18.03 -5.77
CA GLU A 18 -10.98 17.24 -5.96
C GLU A 18 -12.06 17.66 -4.97
N ALA A 19 -11.76 17.76 -3.67
CA ALA A 19 -12.71 18.20 -2.66
C ALA A 19 -13.25 19.61 -2.95
N ALA A 20 -12.37 20.55 -3.32
CA ALA A 20 -12.76 21.91 -3.65
C ALA A 20 -13.62 22.00 -4.92
N PHE A 21 -13.43 21.12 -5.91
CA PHE A 21 -14.29 21.04 -7.08
C PHE A 21 -15.59 20.29 -6.80
N ALA A 22 -15.59 19.28 -5.94
CA ALA A 22 -16.79 18.58 -5.50
C ALA A 22 -17.77 19.56 -4.81
N GLU A 23 -17.25 20.47 -3.98
CA GLU A 23 -18.04 21.56 -3.39
C GLU A 23 -18.61 22.49 -4.47
N ALA A 24 -17.84 22.80 -5.52
CA ALA A 24 -18.34 23.61 -6.65
C ALA A 24 -19.51 22.91 -7.37
N VAL A 25 -19.37 21.62 -7.66
CA VAL A 25 -20.43 20.80 -8.29
C VAL A 25 -21.66 20.72 -7.39
N SER A 26 -21.51 20.60 -6.07
CA SER A 26 -22.64 20.56 -5.14
C SER A 26 -23.46 21.87 -5.11
N LEU A 27 -22.78 23.01 -5.30
CA LEU A 27 -23.42 24.33 -5.29
C LEU A 27 -24.07 24.67 -6.63
N SER A 28 -23.54 24.14 -7.72
CA SER A 28 -24.09 24.33 -9.06
C SER A 28 -24.03 23.02 -9.84
N PRO A 29 -24.97 22.11 -9.61
CA PRO A 29 -24.99 20.79 -10.24
C PRO A 29 -25.21 20.81 -11.75
N GLU A 30 -25.57 21.95 -12.34
CA GLU A 30 -25.76 22.13 -13.78
C GLU A 30 -24.50 22.70 -14.46
N ASP A 31 -23.52 23.19 -13.68
CA ASP A 31 -22.29 23.81 -14.19
C ASP A 31 -21.38 22.75 -14.83
N ALA A 32 -21.33 22.75 -16.16
CA ALA A 32 -20.52 21.84 -16.94
C ALA A 32 -19.01 22.02 -16.72
N ASP A 33 -18.56 23.26 -16.49
CA ASP A 33 -17.15 23.56 -16.23
C ASP A 33 -16.74 23.01 -14.86
N ALA A 34 -17.61 23.18 -13.84
CA ALA A 34 -17.38 22.61 -12.51
C ALA A 34 -17.33 21.08 -12.53
N LYS A 35 -18.23 20.43 -13.29
CA LYS A 35 -18.22 18.98 -13.48
C LYS A 35 -16.96 18.49 -14.17
N GLY A 36 -16.54 19.15 -15.25
CA GLY A 36 -15.33 18.81 -15.99
C GLY A 36 -14.09 18.93 -15.10
N ALA A 37 -13.96 20.04 -14.38
CA ALA A 37 -12.85 20.27 -13.45
C ALA A 37 -12.81 19.26 -12.29
N TRP A 38 -13.98 18.89 -11.74
CA TRP A 38 -14.06 17.85 -10.70
C TRP A 38 -13.65 16.48 -11.24
N ALA A 39 -14.13 16.09 -12.42
CA ALA A 39 -13.79 14.79 -13.02
C ALA A 39 -12.28 14.66 -13.29
N GLU A 40 -11.65 15.71 -13.84
CA GLU A 40 -10.20 15.75 -14.06
C GLU A 40 -9.43 15.67 -12.72
N ALA A 41 -9.83 16.46 -11.73
CA ALA A 41 -9.19 16.47 -10.42
C ALA A 41 -9.29 15.11 -9.72
N ARG A 42 -10.45 14.45 -9.79
CA ARG A 42 -10.67 13.10 -9.28
C ARG A 42 -9.77 12.07 -9.96
N GLN A 43 -9.61 12.15 -11.28
CA GLN A 43 -8.68 11.26 -12.00
C GLN A 43 -7.23 11.45 -11.52
N LYS A 44 -6.80 12.71 -11.36
CA LYS A 44 -5.45 13.02 -10.87
C LYS A 44 -5.25 12.59 -9.42
N ALA A 45 -6.25 12.76 -8.56
CA ALA A 45 -6.21 12.30 -7.18
C ALA A 45 -6.08 10.77 -7.10
N ALA A 46 -6.86 10.04 -7.92
CA ALA A 46 -6.77 8.58 -8.00
C ALA A 46 -5.39 8.11 -8.48
N MET A 47 -4.77 8.81 -9.44
CA MET A 47 -3.41 8.48 -9.90
C MET A 47 -2.36 8.72 -8.81
N ALA A 48 -2.46 9.85 -8.09
CA ALA A 48 -1.56 10.15 -6.98
C ALA A 48 -1.67 9.13 -5.83
N ASP A 49 -2.89 8.64 -5.58
CA ASP A 49 -3.13 7.58 -4.59
C ASP A 49 -2.49 6.25 -5.02
N LEU A 50 -2.64 5.89 -6.31
CA LEU A 50 -1.98 4.74 -6.93
C LEU A 50 -0.45 4.80 -6.77
N ASP A 51 0.15 5.94 -7.07
CA ASP A 51 1.60 6.17 -6.93
C ASP A 51 2.05 6.00 -5.47
N SER A 52 1.23 6.45 -4.52
CA SER A 52 1.49 6.30 -3.09
C SER A 52 1.51 4.83 -2.68
N HIS A 53 0.59 4.00 -3.21
CA HIS A 53 0.58 2.56 -2.99
C HIS A 53 1.84 1.90 -3.54
N VAL A 54 2.25 2.24 -4.77
CA VAL A 54 3.47 1.68 -5.37
C VAL A 54 4.71 2.03 -4.54
N LEU A 55 4.82 3.28 -4.09
CA LEU A 55 5.95 3.75 -3.28
C LEU A 55 5.99 3.09 -1.89
N ASN A 56 4.84 3.03 -1.20
CA ASN A 56 4.74 2.40 0.11
C ASN A 56 5.08 0.90 0.03
N PHE A 57 4.58 0.21 -1.00
CA PHE A 57 4.94 -1.18 -1.27
C PHE A 57 6.45 -1.35 -1.42
N ALA A 58 7.08 -0.55 -2.29
CA ALA A 58 8.52 -0.62 -2.54
C ALA A 58 9.33 -0.40 -1.25
N ARG A 59 8.92 0.58 -0.44
CA ARG A 59 9.55 0.86 0.87
C ARG A 59 9.43 -0.33 1.81
N HIS A 60 8.23 -0.84 2.03
CA HIS A 60 7.99 -1.97 2.93
C HIS A 60 8.77 -3.22 2.50
N LYS A 61 8.75 -3.54 1.20
CA LYS A 61 9.57 -4.64 0.64
C LYS A 61 11.06 -4.45 0.92
N GLN A 62 11.59 -3.25 0.66
CA GLN A 62 13.02 -2.97 0.86
C GLN A 62 13.42 -3.04 2.33
N THR A 63 12.59 -2.52 3.25
CA THR A 63 12.82 -2.59 4.69
C THR A 63 12.79 -4.05 5.16
N GLY A 64 11.77 -4.83 4.77
CA GLY A 64 11.67 -6.25 5.08
C GLY A 64 12.90 -7.04 4.62
N ALA A 65 13.33 -6.84 3.37
CA ALA A 65 14.53 -7.49 2.84
C ALA A 65 15.82 -7.10 3.60
N THR A 66 15.90 -5.86 4.07
CA THR A 66 17.03 -5.38 4.89
C THR A 66 17.02 -6.05 6.27
N LEU A 67 15.86 -6.18 6.89
CA LEU A 67 15.68 -6.84 8.18
C LEU A 67 15.97 -8.36 8.11
N VAL A 68 15.59 -9.03 7.01
CA VAL A 68 15.96 -10.43 6.76
C VAL A 68 17.48 -10.59 6.74
N LYS A 69 18.21 -9.70 6.05
CA LYS A 69 19.69 -9.72 6.03
C LYS A 69 20.30 -9.47 7.41
N ALA A 70 19.64 -8.66 8.24
CA ALA A 70 20.03 -8.43 9.64
C ALA A 70 19.62 -9.58 10.60
N GLY A 71 18.85 -10.56 10.12
CA GLY A 71 18.32 -11.66 10.93
C GLY A 71 17.13 -11.29 11.81
N SER A 72 16.58 -10.08 11.67
CA SER A 72 15.40 -9.59 12.39
C SER A 72 14.13 -10.08 11.72
N TYR A 73 13.86 -11.38 11.80
CA TYR A 73 12.79 -12.02 11.02
C TYR A 73 11.38 -11.61 11.42
N ASN A 74 11.12 -11.35 12.71
CA ASN A 74 9.81 -10.91 13.17
C ASN A 74 9.45 -9.51 12.64
N GLU A 75 10.40 -8.56 12.71
CA GLU A 75 10.23 -7.22 12.14
C GLU A 75 10.11 -7.27 10.62
N ALA A 76 10.89 -8.14 9.95
CA ALA A 76 10.77 -8.35 8.51
C ALA A 76 9.36 -8.84 8.13
N ALA A 77 8.79 -9.76 8.90
CA ALA A 77 7.42 -10.24 8.68
C ALA A 77 6.38 -9.13 8.84
N THR A 78 6.57 -8.20 9.77
CA THR A 78 5.70 -7.01 9.89
C THR A 78 5.77 -6.13 8.65
N GLU A 79 6.97 -5.87 8.12
CA GLU A 79 7.15 -5.06 6.90
C GLU A 79 6.56 -5.75 5.67
N TYR A 80 6.76 -7.06 5.51
CA TYR A 80 6.15 -7.81 4.41
C TYR A 80 4.62 -7.85 4.49
N ALA A 81 4.05 -7.96 5.70
CA ALA A 81 2.60 -7.84 5.87
C ALA A 81 2.09 -6.45 5.43
N ALA A 82 2.77 -5.37 5.82
CA ALA A 82 2.42 -4.01 5.38
C ALA A 82 2.54 -3.81 3.86
N ALA A 83 3.53 -4.47 3.23
CA ALA A 83 3.66 -4.49 1.77
C ALA A 83 2.44 -5.16 1.10
N LEU A 84 1.96 -6.29 1.65
CA LEU A 84 0.78 -7.01 1.16
C LEU A 84 -0.51 -6.20 1.28
N GLU A 85 -0.70 -5.51 2.42
CA GLU A 85 -1.85 -4.61 2.62
C GLU A 85 -1.87 -3.51 1.55
N THR A 86 -0.71 -2.93 1.24
CA THR A 86 -0.58 -1.89 0.22
C THR A 86 -0.95 -2.41 -1.17
N MET A 87 -0.53 -3.63 -1.51
CA MET A 87 -0.88 -4.29 -2.78
C MET A 87 -2.36 -4.66 -2.86
N GLN A 88 -2.96 -5.06 -1.74
CA GLN A 88 -4.38 -5.38 -1.71
C GLN A 88 -5.22 -4.13 -1.97
N ALA A 89 -4.91 -3.02 -1.30
CA ALA A 89 -5.58 -1.74 -1.55
C ALA A 89 -5.44 -1.29 -3.01
N LEU A 90 -4.25 -1.46 -3.60
CA LEU A 90 -4.01 -1.20 -5.03
C LEU A 90 -4.91 -2.06 -5.93
N LEU A 91 -5.08 -3.35 -5.63
CA LEU A 91 -5.96 -4.25 -6.40
C LEU A 91 -7.44 -3.88 -6.32
N ASP A 92 -7.86 -3.34 -5.18
CA ASP A 92 -9.25 -2.94 -4.93
C ASP A 92 -9.62 -1.66 -5.68
N GLN A 93 -8.64 -0.78 -5.95
CA GLN A 93 -8.83 0.44 -6.73
C GLN A 93 -8.72 0.21 -8.25
N LEU A 94 -7.96 -0.80 -8.67
CA LEU A 94 -7.83 -1.12 -10.08
C LEU A 94 -9.15 -1.67 -10.63
N PRO A 95 -9.57 -1.27 -11.84
CA PRO A 95 -10.81 -1.74 -12.43
C PRO A 95 -10.82 -3.27 -12.54
N SER A 96 -11.94 -3.87 -12.15
CA SER A 96 -12.11 -5.32 -12.07
C SER A 96 -12.10 -6.03 -13.43
N THR A 97 -11.96 -5.32 -14.55
CA THR A 97 -11.96 -5.89 -15.90
C THR A 97 -10.88 -6.98 -16.01
N ASP A 98 -11.31 -8.18 -16.41
CA ASP A 98 -10.56 -9.44 -16.28
C ASP A 98 -9.22 -9.52 -17.06
N ALA A 99 -8.86 -8.48 -17.83
CA ALA A 99 -7.69 -8.46 -18.70
C ALA A 99 -6.74 -7.26 -18.48
N SER A 100 -6.76 -6.60 -17.32
CA SER A 100 -5.77 -5.55 -17.05
C SER A 100 -4.38 -6.16 -16.78
N PRO A 101 -3.37 -5.95 -17.65
CA PRO A 101 -2.02 -6.50 -17.45
C PRO A 101 -1.38 -5.98 -16.16
N ILE A 102 -1.81 -4.80 -15.69
CA ILE A 102 -1.34 -4.20 -14.44
C ILE A 102 -1.89 -4.98 -13.25
N ARG A 103 -3.19 -5.28 -13.24
CA ARG A 103 -3.83 -6.03 -12.15
C ARG A 103 -3.20 -7.42 -11.98
N GLU A 104 -2.91 -8.09 -13.10
CA GLU A 104 -2.26 -9.39 -13.07
C GLU A 104 -0.83 -9.32 -12.53
N LYS A 105 -0.03 -8.34 -12.96
CA LYS A 105 1.30 -8.11 -12.40
C LYS A 105 1.27 -7.84 -10.90
N VAL A 106 0.30 -7.04 -10.43
CA VAL A 106 0.14 -6.76 -8.99
C VAL A 106 -0.23 -8.04 -8.23
N ARG A 107 -1.12 -8.88 -8.75
CA ARG A 107 -1.44 -10.19 -8.15
C ARG A 107 -0.22 -11.11 -8.07
N GLN A 108 0.57 -11.19 -9.14
CA GLN A 108 1.79 -12.01 -9.17
C GLN A 108 2.80 -11.52 -8.13
N CYS A 109 3.04 -10.20 -8.07
CA CYS A 109 3.93 -9.63 -7.07
C CYS A 109 3.41 -9.87 -5.64
N LYS A 110 2.09 -9.87 -5.42
CA LYS A 110 1.48 -10.20 -4.12
C LYS A 110 1.77 -11.65 -3.72
N LEU A 111 1.59 -12.60 -4.63
CA LEU A 111 1.89 -14.02 -4.37
C LEU A 111 3.36 -14.26 -4.02
N GLU A 112 4.28 -13.55 -4.70
CA GLU A 112 5.70 -13.60 -4.35
C GLU A 112 5.96 -13.06 -2.94
N MET A 113 5.31 -11.95 -2.58
CA MET A 113 5.44 -11.33 -1.27
C MET A 113 4.85 -12.20 -0.14
N GLU A 114 3.76 -12.92 -0.39
CA GLU A 114 3.20 -13.89 0.56
C GLU A 114 4.21 -15.01 0.90
N ARG A 115 5.02 -15.43 -0.08
CA ARG A 115 6.10 -16.41 0.14
C ARG A 115 7.23 -15.81 0.98
N GLU A 116 7.65 -14.58 0.70
CA GLU A 116 8.68 -13.89 1.51
C GLU A 116 8.24 -13.73 2.97
N LEU A 117 6.96 -13.42 3.19
CA LEU A 117 6.37 -13.34 4.53
C LEU A 117 6.41 -14.68 5.26
N GLU A 118 5.99 -15.76 4.60
CA GLU A 118 5.97 -17.10 5.21
C GLU A 118 7.38 -17.60 5.54
N ASP A 119 8.35 -17.35 4.65
CA ASP A 119 9.76 -17.66 4.89
C ASP A 119 10.30 -16.90 6.11
N ALA A 120 10.00 -15.61 6.24
CA ALA A 120 10.40 -14.81 7.39
C ALA A 120 9.80 -15.35 8.70
N ARG A 121 8.50 -15.70 8.70
CA ARG A 121 7.81 -16.28 9.86
C ARG A 121 8.42 -17.62 10.27
N SER A 122 8.69 -18.50 9.30
CA SER A 122 9.31 -19.80 9.54
C SER A 122 10.71 -19.66 10.16
N ARG A 123 11.51 -18.69 9.69
CA ARG A 123 12.83 -18.40 10.26
C ARG A 123 12.77 -17.79 11.66
N SER A 124 11.76 -16.97 11.94
CA SER A 124 11.52 -16.47 13.32
C SER A 124 11.21 -17.63 14.26
N ALA A 125 10.24 -18.48 13.90
CA ALA A 125 9.80 -19.59 14.74
C ALA A 125 10.93 -20.60 15.04
N SER A 126 11.78 -20.90 14.06
CA SER A 126 12.95 -21.78 14.27
C SER A 126 14.02 -21.16 15.17
N ARG A 127 14.24 -19.84 15.08
CA ARG A 127 15.16 -19.12 15.96
C ARG A 127 14.65 -19.07 17.41
N ASP A 128 13.34 -18.87 17.58
CA ASP A 128 12.70 -18.85 18.89
C ASP A 128 12.74 -20.25 19.53
N ALA A 129 12.49 -21.31 18.76
CA ALA A 129 12.60 -22.70 19.23
C ALA A 129 14.03 -23.08 19.65
N HIS A 130 15.06 -22.54 19.00
CA HIS A 130 16.46 -22.75 19.37
C HIS A 130 16.91 -21.90 20.57
N SER A 131 16.10 -20.92 20.99
CA SER A 131 16.39 -20.02 22.12
C SER A 131 15.73 -20.45 23.43
N ILE A 132 14.93 -21.53 23.44
CA ILE A 132 14.42 -22.12 24.67
C ILE A 132 15.56 -22.92 25.34
N PRO A 133 16.05 -22.54 26.53
CA PRO A 133 17.08 -23.30 27.22
C PRO A 133 16.53 -24.68 27.59
N SER A 134 17.23 -25.72 27.13
CA SER A 134 17.06 -27.11 27.57
C SER A 134 17.60 -27.27 28.99
N ASP A 135 16.98 -26.60 29.96
CA ASP A 135 17.36 -26.67 31.37
C ASP A 135 16.20 -27.28 32.18
N ALA A 136 15.95 -28.56 31.93
CA ALA A 136 15.01 -29.38 32.69
C ALA A 136 15.45 -30.86 32.63
N ALA A 137 16.72 -31.13 32.92
CA ALA A 137 17.19 -32.49 33.15
C ALA A 137 18.50 -32.49 33.94
N ASP A 138 18.49 -32.06 35.21
CA ASP A 138 19.27 -32.73 36.26
C ASP A 138 18.94 -32.16 37.65
N VAL A 139 18.02 -32.79 38.38
CA VAL A 139 18.13 -32.92 39.84
C VAL A 139 17.58 -34.29 40.23
N SER A 140 18.42 -35.32 40.06
CA SER A 140 18.33 -36.53 40.87
C SER A 140 19.25 -36.36 42.08
N SER A 141 18.69 -36.32 43.29
CA SER A 141 19.29 -36.80 44.54
C SER A 141 18.23 -36.85 45.63
#